data_AF-A0AAV0QSQ3-F1
#
_entry.id   AF-A0AAV0QSQ3-F1
#
_cell.length_a   1.000
_cell.length_b   1.000
_cell.length_c   1.000
_cell.angle_alpha   90.00
_cell.angle_beta   90.00
_cell.angle_gamma   90.00
#
_symmetry.space_group_name_H-M   'P 1'
#
loop_
_entity.id
_entity.type
_entity.pdbx_description
1 polymer ?
#
loop_
_entity_poly.entity_id
_entity_poly.type
_entity_poly.pdbx_seq_one_letter_code
_entity_poly.pdbx_strand_id
1 'polypeptide(L)'
;MESDGTREKEIETRLLDEVGGVISTIKSAKHVDEVICALHSVAVVLFPTDSSLIVGSLDELHRAQVRSAKIPAANERKKWRRAFYRGAGFPTLAQVLLIDVASNWLTCFPFSARQHVYDVFFVHGLAVEVIQSLVPCLQYSLNDGFDAKAVKSNTERLLVLSLLENGGMLRMVKELGSSELYEDLTHAQLISVMSRLAQIVASIPDKASQRASSSLSSHLFFKQITSQLLSVSRDRTETISDEESIFYKHDVDTTLLFIGDIFSRICRRGSSDVLLAELVPELLRHVQNILTSSDDSVSVDNFESDSGSQFWLNIMEAVKDSHSVERISEQILLQLASRLASDTETYWSLHLLFGKNFEKSPSIRYMFVDKFLLWKVLPLCCLRWILQFAVLQCPPIANQLTKGHSTEILVDTVQRLVSVWASQDFIQSTPTEQQVCILTFQFLCS
;
A
#
# COMPACT_ATOMS: atom_id res chain seq x y z
N MET A 1 9.79 16.57 -33.60
CA MET A 1 9.70 16.73 -32.14
C MET A 1 9.12 18.08 -31.72
N GLU A 2 9.29 19.18 -32.46
CA GLU A 2 8.66 20.48 -32.12
C GLU A 2 7.12 20.53 -32.26
N SER A 3 6.48 19.68 -33.08
CA SER A 3 5.04 19.77 -33.34
C SER A 3 4.12 19.13 -32.28
N ASP A 4 4.65 18.26 -31.42
CA ASP A 4 3.83 17.55 -30.41
C ASP A 4 3.71 18.38 -29.12
N GLY A 5 4.78 19.07 -28.71
CA GLY A 5 4.77 19.98 -27.56
C GLY A 5 3.89 21.21 -27.73
N THR A 6 3.70 21.71 -28.96
CA THR A 6 2.75 22.81 -29.24
C THR A 6 1.30 22.35 -29.10
N ARG A 7 0.98 21.12 -29.54
CA ARG A 7 -0.37 20.56 -29.42
C ARG A 7 -0.74 20.23 -27.98
N GLU A 8 0.21 19.79 -27.16
CA GLU A 8 -0.04 19.50 -25.75
C GLU A 8 -0.37 20.78 -24.96
N LYS A 9 0.36 21.88 -25.23
CA LYS A 9 0.07 23.20 -24.65
C LYS A 9 -1.28 23.78 -25.09
N GLU A 10 -1.68 23.55 -26.35
CA GLU A 10 -3.00 23.97 -26.83
C GLU A 10 -4.13 23.23 -26.11
N ILE A 11 -3.98 21.92 -25.86
CA ILE A 11 -4.95 21.12 -25.10
C ILE A 11 -5.02 21.60 -23.66
N GLU A 12 -3.87 21.84 -23.02
CA GLU A 12 -3.84 22.36 -21.65
C GLU A 12 -4.52 23.73 -21.53
N THR A 13 -4.28 24.64 -22.48
CA THR A 13 -4.92 25.97 -22.48
C THR A 13 -6.44 25.85 -22.62
N ARG A 14 -6.93 25.06 -23.58
CA ARG A 14 -8.38 24.85 -23.77
C ARG A 14 -9.02 24.20 -22.54
N LEU A 15 -8.33 23.25 -21.93
CA LEU A 15 -8.79 22.62 -20.71
C LEU A 15 -8.90 23.60 -19.54
N LEU A 16 -7.91 24.47 -19.36
CA LEU A 16 -7.95 25.49 -18.31
C LEU A 16 -9.08 26.49 -18.56
N ASP A 17 -9.35 26.85 -19.81
CA ASP A 17 -10.50 27.69 -20.18
C ASP A 17 -11.83 26.99 -19.86
N GLU A 18 -11.97 25.69 -20.17
CA GLU A 18 -13.16 24.90 -19.83
C GLU A 18 -13.35 24.78 -18.31
N VAL A 19 -12.29 24.42 -17.57
CA VAL A 19 -12.33 24.34 -16.11
C VAL A 19 -12.66 25.70 -15.49
N GLY A 20 -12.06 26.77 -15.99
CA GLY A 20 -12.34 28.15 -15.55
C GLY A 20 -13.79 28.56 -15.81
N GLY A 21 -14.32 28.24 -16.98
CA GLY A 21 -15.72 28.46 -17.32
C GLY A 21 -16.67 27.71 -16.40
N VAL A 22 -16.38 26.44 -16.12
CA VAL A 22 -17.17 25.60 -15.21
C VAL A 22 -17.15 26.13 -13.78
N ILE A 23 -15.99 26.54 -13.28
CA ILE A 23 -15.88 27.17 -11.95
C ILE A 23 -16.69 28.47 -11.90
N SER A 24 -16.67 29.29 -12.97
CA SER A 24 -17.49 30.50 -13.06
C SER A 24 -18.99 30.19 -13.03
N THR A 25 -19.43 29.16 -13.76
CA THR A 25 -20.82 28.69 -13.73
C THR A 25 -21.22 28.21 -12.34
N ILE A 26 -20.39 27.39 -11.66
CA ILE A 26 -20.68 26.91 -10.30
C ILE A 26 -20.86 28.08 -9.33
N LYS A 27 -19.99 29.10 -9.40
CA LYS A 27 -20.04 30.26 -8.51
C LYS A 27 -21.24 31.17 -8.75
N SER A 28 -21.77 31.20 -9.97
CA SER A 28 -22.90 32.06 -10.36
C SER A 28 -24.22 31.31 -10.43
N ALA A 29 -24.20 29.98 -10.24
CA ALA A 29 -25.36 29.12 -10.33
C ALA A 29 -26.42 29.50 -9.30
N LYS A 30 -27.68 29.37 -9.72
CA LYS A 30 -28.86 29.55 -8.87
C LYS A 30 -29.61 28.24 -8.64
N HIS A 31 -29.38 27.25 -9.51
CA HIS A 31 -30.03 25.95 -9.47
C HIS A 31 -29.02 24.82 -9.53
N VAL A 32 -29.33 23.70 -8.86
CA VAL A 32 -28.43 22.53 -8.79
C VAL A 32 -28.16 21.93 -10.18
N ASP A 33 -29.15 21.95 -11.07
CA ASP A 33 -29.01 21.44 -12.44
C ASP A 33 -27.94 22.18 -13.25
N GLU A 34 -27.75 23.49 -13.02
CA GLU A 34 -26.69 24.27 -13.67
C GLU A 34 -25.31 23.78 -13.25
N VAL A 35 -25.15 23.48 -11.95
CA VAL A 35 -23.93 22.90 -11.38
C VAL A 35 -23.69 21.50 -11.93
N ILE A 36 -24.73 20.67 -12.02
CA ILE A 36 -24.63 19.31 -12.58
C ILE A 36 -24.23 19.37 -14.06
N CYS A 37 -24.85 20.22 -14.87
CA CYS A 37 -24.48 20.41 -16.28
C CYS A 37 -23.05 20.91 -16.45
N ALA A 38 -22.62 21.86 -15.61
CA ALA A 38 -21.26 22.40 -15.65
C ALA A 38 -20.22 21.33 -15.30
N LEU A 39 -20.48 20.50 -14.29
CA LEU A 39 -19.57 19.41 -13.95
C LEU A 39 -19.60 18.28 -14.99
N HIS A 40 -20.77 18.00 -15.58
CA HIS A 40 -20.94 16.97 -16.61
C HIS A 40 -20.10 17.27 -17.86
N SER A 41 -20.00 18.53 -18.28
CA SER A 41 -19.21 18.92 -19.46
C SER A 41 -17.74 18.55 -19.34
N VAL A 42 -17.16 18.62 -18.15
CA VAL A 42 -15.77 18.19 -17.89
C VAL A 42 -15.71 16.67 -17.69
N ALA A 43 -16.67 16.10 -16.96
CA ALA A 43 -16.68 14.68 -16.64
C ALA A 43 -16.76 13.81 -17.91
N VAL A 44 -17.58 14.18 -18.90
CA VAL A 44 -17.74 13.42 -20.15
C VAL A 44 -16.49 13.46 -21.04
N VAL A 45 -15.69 14.52 -20.94
CA VAL A 45 -14.41 14.65 -21.64
C VAL A 45 -13.36 13.75 -21.01
N LEU A 46 -13.32 13.68 -19.67
CA LEU A 46 -12.28 12.98 -18.92
C LEU A 46 -12.59 11.50 -18.65
N PHE A 47 -13.85 11.11 -18.56
CA PHE A 47 -14.28 9.77 -18.14
C PHE A 47 -15.25 9.16 -19.15
N PRO A 48 -15.36 7.82 -19.22
CA PRO A 48 -16.39 7.15 -20.01
C PRO A 48 -17.76 7.25 -19.33
N THR A 49 -18.28 8.46 -19.16
CA THR A 49 -19.55 8.71 -18.48
C THR A 49 -20.73 8.49 -19.42
N ASP A 50 -21.69 7.65 -19.01
CA ASP A 50 -22.96 7.50 -19.72
C ASP A 50 -23.93 8.61 -19.29
N SER A 51 -24.10 9.61 -20.16
CA SER A 51 -25.01 10.73 -19.96
C SER A 51 -26.45 10.31 -19.70
N SER A 52 -26.89 9.14 -20.18
CA SER A 52 -28.27 8.67 -20.00
C SER A 52 -28.64 8.43 -18.53
N LEU A 53 -27.65 8.10 -17.70
CA LEU A 53 -27.84 7.80 -16.27
C LEU A 53 -28.25 9.03 -15.46
N ILE A 54 -27.96 10.24 -15.95
CA ILE A 54 -28.19 11.51 -15.23
C ILE A 54 -29.39 12.27 -15.80
N VAL A 55 -29.75 12.02 -17.07
CA VAL A 55 -30.83 12.74 -17.77
C VAL A 55 -32.18 12.63 -17.06
N GLY A 56 -32.47 11.50 -16.43
CA GLY A 56 -33.73 11.29 -15.71
C GLY A 56 -33.92 12.20 -14.49
N SER A 57 -32.85 12.76 -13.94
CA SER A 57 -32.88 13.58 -12.72
C SER A 57 -32.77 15.09 -12.96
N LEU A 58 -32.76 15.53 -14.22
CA LEU A 58 -32.61 16.94 -14.61
C LEU A 58 -33.90 17.52 -15.19
N ASP A 59 -34.03 18.84 -15.15
CA ASP A 59 -35.06 19.58 -15.86
C ASP A 59 -34.88 19.55 -17.39
N GLU A 60 -35.96 19.75 -18.13
CA GLU A 60 -36.04 19.48 -19.57
C GLU A 60 -35.01 20.28 -20.41
N LEU A 61 -34.75 21.54 -20.04
CA LEU A 61 -33.72 22.39 -20.66
C LEU A 61 -32.30 21.81 -20.47
N HIS A 62 -32.01 21.34 -19.26
CA HIS A 62 -30.71 20.78 -18.88
C HIS A 62 -30.47 19.39 -19.51
N ARG A 63 -31.53 18.60 -19.71
CA ARG A 63 -31.46 17.31 -20.42
C ARG A 63 -30.93 17.44 -21.83
N ALA A 64 -31.34 18.48 -22.57
CA ALA A 64 -30.88 18.71 -23.93
C ALA A 64 -29.38 18.97 -23.97
N GLN A 65 -28.87 19.79 -23.04
CA GLN A 65 -27.44 20.10 -22.92
C GLN A 65 -26.61 18.83 -22.67
N VAL A 66 -26.98 18.02 -21.68
CA VAL A 66 -26.28 16.78 -21.32
C VAL A 66 -26.28 15.75 -22.46
N ARG A 67 -27.39 15.64 -23.21
CA ARG A 67 -27.49 14.74 -24.38
C ARG A 67 -26.64 15.21 -25.56
N SER A 68 -26.48 16.53 -25.72
CA SER A 68 -25.73 17.11 -26.82
C SER A 68 -24.21 17.15 -26.61
N ALA A 69 -23.74 16.79 -25.40
CA ALA A 69 -22.35 16.87 -25.03
C ALA A 69 -21.47 15.98 -25.93
N LYS A 70 -20.41 16.58 -26.47
CA LYS A 70 -19.48 15.88 -27.36
C LYS A 70 -18.59 14.93 -26.53
N ILE A 71 -18.64 13.65 -26.87
CA ILE A 71 -17.77 12.64 -26.25
C ILE A 71 -16.49 12.53 -27.09
N PRO A 72 -15.30 12.83 -26.53
CA PRO A 72 -14.04 12.67 -27.25
C PRO A 72 -13.74 11.20 -27.56
N ALA A 73 -12.96 10.97 -28.62
CA ALA A 73 -12.42 9.64 -28.91
C ALA A 73 -11.45 9.18 -27.80
N ALA A 74 -11.23 7.87 -27.65
CA ALA A 74 -10.44 7.31 -26.53
C ALA A 74 -8.99 7.84 -26.46
N ASN A 75 -8.35 8.01 -27.61
CA ASN A 75 -6.99 8.57 -27.72
C ASN A 75 -6.94 10.06 -27.32
N GLU A 76 -7.95 10.83 -27.73
CA GLU A 76 -8.11 12.23 -27.37
C GLU A 76 -8.34 12.36 -25.86
N ARG A 77 -9.25 11.55 -25.28
CA ARG A 77 -9.49 11.47 -23.83
C ARG A 77 -8.21 11.20 -23.04
N LYS A 78 -7.32 10.30 -23.50
CA LYS A 78 -6.02 10.05 -22.83
C LYS A 78 -5.18 11.33 -22.74
N LYS A 79 -5.16 12.15 -23.80
CA LYS A 79 -4.43 13.43 -23.82
C LYS A 79 -5.05 14.46 -22.87
N TRP A 80 -6.38 14.62 -22.91
CA TRP A 80 -7.10 15.51 -22.00
C TRP A 80 -6.87 15.14 -20.54
N ARG A 81 -6.95 13.84 -20.20
CA ARG A 81 -6.63 13.34 -18.86
C ARG A 81 -5.21 13.67 -18.44
N ARG A 82 -4.22 13.44 -19.31
CA ARG A 82 -2.82 13.74 -19.01
C ARG A 82 -2.63 15.23 -18.72
N ALA A 83 -3.15 16.11 -19.56
CA ALA A 83 -3.08 17.56 -19.36
C ALA A 83 -3.79 17.99 -18.06
N PHE A 84 -4.93 17.38 -17.74
CA PHE A 84 -5.72 17.72 -16.56
C PHE A 84 -5.06 17.38 -15.23
N TYR A 85 -4.40 16.24 -15.13
CA TYR A 85 -3.73 15.82 -13.90
C TYR A 85 -2.29 16.30 -13.77
N ARG A 86 -1.57 16.57 -14.89
CA ARG A 86 -0.23 17.16 -14.84
C ARG A 86 -0.26 18.68 -14.67
N GLY A 87 -1.27 19.34 -15.21
CA GLY A 87 -1.45 20.79 -15.14
C GLY A 87 -2.21 21.25 -13.89
N ALA A 88 -2.59 22.52 -13.88
CA ALA A 88 -3.36 23.12 -12.79
C ALA A 88 -4.86 22.76 -12.80
N GLY A 89 -5.33 22.01 -13.80
CA GLY A 89 -6.75 21.72 -14.02
C GLY A 89 -7.38 20.95 -12.85
N PHE A 90 -6.86 19.76 -12.54
CA PHE A 90 -7.37 18.95 -11.43
C PHE A 90 -7.25 19.63 -10.07
N PRO A 91 -6.09 20.13 -9.61
CA PRO A 91 -6.00 20.72 -8.28
C PRO A 91 -6.94 21.92 -8.10
N THR A 92 -7.11 22.76 -9.14
CA THR A 92 -8.03 23.90 -9.10
C THR A 92 -9.49 23.43 -9.02
N LEU A 93 -9.88 22.48 -9.87
CA LEU A 93 -11.26 21.95 -9.85
C LEU A 93 -11.54 21.18 -8.56
N ALA A 94 -10.61 20.35 -8.09
CA ALA A 94 -10.73 19.58 -6.86
C ALA A 94 -10.95 20.48 -5.64
N GLN A 95 -10.27 21.63 -5.56
CA GLN A 95 -10.50 22.60 -4.49
C GLN A 95 -11.95 23.12 -4.50
N VAL A 96 -12.49 23.48 -5.68
CA VAL A 96 -13.87 23.93 -5.82
C VAL A 96 -14.86 22.80 -5.50
N LEU A 97 -14.59 21.57 -5.96
CA LEU A 97 -15.43 20.40 -5.69
C LEU A 97 -15.48 20.05 -4.19
N LEU A 98 -14.33 20.13 -3.50
CA LEU A 98 -14.21 19.71 -2.11
C LEU A 98 -14.67 20.78 -1.12
N ILE A 99 -14.60 22.06 -1.48
CA ILE A 99 -14.96 23.17 -0.59
C ILE A 99 -16.32 23.74 -0.99
N ASP A 100 -16.44 24.30 -2.18
CA ASP A 100 -17.63 25.04 -2.62
C ASP A 100 -18.81 24.10 -2.89
N VAL A 101 -18.63 23.13 -3.80
CA VAL A 101 -19.68 22.17 -4.17
C VAL A 101 -20.11 21.34 -2.97
N ALA A 102 -19.14 20.85 -2.17
CA ALA A 102 -19.45 20.07 -0.97
C ALA A 102 -20.27 20.85 0.07
N SER A 103 -20.00 22.16 0.23
CA SER A 103 -20.70 23.00 1.22
C SER A 103 -22.07 23.46 0.74
N ASN A 104 -22.18 23.86 -0.53
CA ASN A 104 -23.31 24.64 -1.01
C ASN A 104 -24.31 23.83 -1.85
N TRP A 105 -23.84 22.76 -2.51
CA TRP A 105 -24.59 22.14 -3.60
C TRP A 105 -24.83 20.65 -3.41
N LEU A 106 -23.89 19.93 -2.80
CA LEU A 106 -23.86 18.48 -2.82
C LEU A 106 -25.07 17.82 -2.13
N THR A 107 -25.68 18.48 -1.15
CA THR A 107 -26.91 18.01 -0.48
C THR A 107 -28.14 18.04 -1.40
N CYS A 108 -28.11 18.88 -2.44
CA CYS A 108 -29.17 19.00 -3.44
C CYS A 108 -28.99 18.04 -4.62
N PHE A 109 -27.85 17.34 -4.72
CA PHE A 109 -27.58 16.47 -5.86
C PHE A 109 -28.46 15.21 -5.78
N PRO A 110 -29.18 14.87 -6.87
CA PRO A 110 -29.72 13.52 -7.03
C PRO A 110 -28.61 12.48 -6.92
N PHE A 111 -28.92 11.31 -6.38
CA PHE A 111 -27.93 10.24 -6.17
C PHE A 111 -27.16 9.89 -7.45
N SER A 112 -27.85 9.75 -8.58
CA SER A 112 -27.21 9.45 -9.88
C SER A 112 -26.26 10.56 -10.32
N ALA A 113 -26.67 11.83 -10.21
CA ALA A 113 -25.82 12.96 -10.55
C ALA A 113 -24.56 13.01 -9.65
N ARG A 114 -24.71 12.77 -8.35
CA ARG A 114 -23.57 12.68 -7.43
C ARG A 114 -22.60 11.58 -7.88
N GLN A 115 -23.09 10.38 -8.17
CA GLN A 115 -22.24 9.26 -8.53
C GLN A 115 -21.49 9.49 -9.86
N HIS A 116 -22.20 9.96 -10.90
CA HIS A 116 -21.67 9.99 -12.27
C HIS A 116 -21.04 11.33 -12.67
N VAL A 117 -21.29 12.40 -11.93
CA VAL A 117 -20.80 13.74 -12.25
C VAL A 117 -19.89 14.30 -11.17
N TYR A 118 -20.09 13.96 -9.90
CA TYR A 118 -19.23 14.45 -8.81
C TYR A 118 -18.20 13.41 -8.36
N ASP A 119 -18.65 12.23 -7.93
CA ASP A 119 -17.79 11.18 -7.38
C ASP A 119 -16.80 10.64 -8.42
N VAL A 120 -17.17 10.67 -9.70
CA VAL A 120 -16.33 10.19 -10.81
C VAL A 120 -14.94 10.82 -10.83
N PHE A 121 -14.80 12.09 -10.43
CA PHE A 121 -13.51 12.80 -10.38
C PHE A 121 -12.54 12.20 -9.36
N PHE A 122 -13.07 11.61 -8.29
CA PHE A 122 -12.30 11.01 -7.20
C PHE A 122 -12.20 9.48 -7.36
N VAL A 123 -13.26 8.84 -7.82
CA VAL A 123 -13.31 7.38 -8.00
C VAL A 123 -12.54 6.93 -9.24
N HIS A 124 -12.62 7.67 -10.34
CA HIS A 124 -11.96 7.30 -11.60
C HIS A 124 -10.76 8.20 -11.95
N GLY A 125 -10.50 9.25 -11.17
CA GLY A 125 -9.33 10.11 -11.33
C GLY A 125 -8.04 9.50 -10.83
N LEU A 126 -6.87 10.11 -11.11
CA LEU A 126 -5.58 9.59 -10.65
C LEU A 126 -5.55 9.52 -9.13
N ALA A 127 -5.39 8.31 -8.60
CA ALA A 127 -5.48 8.03 -7.18
C ALA A 127 -4.43 8.82 -6.37
N VAL A 128 -3.22 8.97 -6.90
CA VAL A 128 -2.17 9.79 -6.27
C VAL A 128 -2.62 11.25 -6.08
N GLU A 129 -3.15 11.88 -7.13
CA GLU A 129 -3.60 13.28 -7.08
C GLU A 129 -4.85 13.45 -6.22
N VAL A 130 -5.78 12.50 -6.33
CA VAL A 130 -7.02 12.46 -5.55
C VAL A 130 -6.70 12.43 -4.05
N ILE A 131 -5.83 11.53 -3.60
CA ILE A 131 -5.49 11.42 -2.18
C ILE A 131 -4.73 12.65 -1.67
N GLN A 132 -3.82 13.21 -2.47
CA GLN A 132 -3.14 14.46 -2.12
C GLN A 132 -4.11 15.63 -1.96
N SER A 133 -5.21 15.64 -2.73
CA SER A 133 -6.25 16.69 -2.65
C SER A 133 -7.22 16.47 -1.50
N LEU A 134 -7.60 15.22 -1.22
CA LEU A 134 -8.59 14.88 -0.19
C LEU A 134 -8.05 15.06 1.23
N VAL A 135 -6.87 14.53 1.53
CA VAL A 135 -6.40 14.44 2.92
C VAL A 135 -6.24 15.80 3.62
N PRO A 136 -5.77 16.88 2.97
CA PRO A 136 -5.76 18.22 3.55
C PRO A 136 -7.16 18.68 4.02
N CYS A 137 -8.23 18.30 3.32
CA CYS A 137 -9.60 18.69 3.65
C CYS A 137 -10.13 18.04 4.93
N LEU A 138 -9.50 16.97 5.46
CA LEU A 138 -9.86 16.40 6.77
C LEU A 138 -9.57 17.33 7.95
N GLN A 139 -8.61 18.24 7.76
CA GLN A 139 -8.17 19.23 8.75
C GLN A 139 -8.62 20.65 8.37
N TYR A 140 -9.51 20.77 7.38
CA TYR A 140 -10.06 22.06 6.98
C TYR A 140 -10.75 22.73 8.18
N SER A 141 -10.23 23.88 8.58
CA SER A 141 -10.76 24.69 9.67
C SER A 141 -11.34 25.98 9.10
N LEU A 142 -12.48 26.40 9.65
CA LEU A 142 -13.26 27.55 9.16
C LEU A 142 -12.39 28.79 9.02
N ASN A 143 -12.42 29.40 7.84
CA ASN A 143 -12.05 30.81 7.66
C ASN A 143 -12.99 31.58 6.70
N ASP A 144 -13.65 30.93 5.73
CA ASP A 144 -14.30 31.66 4.62
C ASP A 144 -15.81 31.34 4.40
N GLY A 145 -16.61 31.17 5.46
CA GLY A 145 -18.08 31.05 5.33
C GLY A 145 -18.61 29.73 4.74
N PHE A 146 -17.73 28.79 4.39
CA PHE A 146 -18.09 27.43 3.95
C PHE A 146 -18.37 26.47 5.13
N ASP A 147 -19.25 25.50 4.92
CA ASP A 147 -19.58 24.48 5.94
C ASP A 147 -18.44 23.45 6.07
N ALA A 148 -17.51 23.74 6.98
CA ALA A 148 -16.38 22.85 7.28
C ALA A 148 -16.80 21.43 7.67
N LYS A 149 -18.00 21.25 8.25
CA LYS A 149 -18.51 19.92 8.60
C LYS A 149 -18.96 19.17 7.34
N ALA A 150 -19.62 19.84 6.41
CA ALA A 150 -19.97 19.25 5.12
C ALA A 150 -18.71 18.87 4.31
N VAL A 151 -17.70 19.75 4.26
CA VAL A 151 -16.40 19.48 3.64
C VAL A 151 -15.75 18.24 4.26
N LYS A 152 -15.63 18.20 5.59
CA LYS A 152 -14.99 17.08 6.29
C LYS A 152 -15.75 15.77 6.09
N SER A 153 -17.07 15.78 6.27
CA SER A 153 -17.91 14.58 6.12
C SER A 153 -17.88 14.05 4.68
N ASN A 154 -17.92 14.93 3.68
CA ASN A 154 -17.80 14.52 2.29
C ASN A 154 -16.40 13.98 1.97
N THR A 155 -15.34 14.59 2.51
CA THR A 155 -13.96 14.11 2.36
C THR A 155 -13.80 12.70 2.94
N GLU A 156 -14.31 12.45 4.15
CA GLU A 156 -14.30 11.12 4.78
C GLU A 156 -15.03 10.09 3.91
N ARG A 157 -16.21 10.43 3.39
CA ARG A 157 -16.95 9.57 2.47
C ARG A 157 -16.18 9.30 1.18
N LEU A 158 -15.56 10.31 0.58
CA LEU A 158 -14.77 10.16 -0.64
C LEU A 158 -13.52 9.30 -0.40
N LEU A 159 -12.89 9.37 0.78
CA LEU A 159 -11.78 8.49 1.12
C LEU A 159 -12.23 7.03 1.22
N VAL A 160 -13.37 6.75 1.86
CA VAL A 160 -13.93 5.39 1.88
C VAL A 160 -14.21 4.92 0.45
N LEU A 161 -14.91 5.73 -0.34
CA LEU A 161 -15.30 5.37 -1.70
C LEU A 161 -14.09 5.16 -2.62
N SER A 162 -13.19 6.15 -2.72
CA SER A 162 -12.06 6.12 -3.67
C SER A 162 -10.90 5.26 -3.21
N LEU A 163 -10.52 5.33 -1.93
CA LEU A 163 -9.34 4.63 -1.40
C LEU A 163 -9.65 3.19 -1.00
N LEU A 164 -10.75 2.97 -0.29
CA LEU A 164 -11.05 1.69 0.34
C LEU A 164 -11.91 0.80 -0.56
N GLU A 165 -13.04 1.29 -1.04
CA GLU A 165 -14.01 0.50 -1.81
C GLU A 165 -13.59 0.29 -3.28
N ASN A 166 -12.93 1.28 -3.89
CA ASN A 166 -12.53 1.24 -5.30
C ASN A 166 -11.02 0.96 -5.51
N GLY A 167 -10.38 0.27 -4.56
CA GLY A 167 -9.01 -0.21 -4.73
C GLY A 167 -7.97 0.89 -4.89
N GLY A 168 -8.17 2.05 -4.26
CA GLY A 168 -7.33 3.24 -4.50
C GLY A 168 -5.85 3.02 -4.17
N MET A 169 -5.51 2.17 -3.18
CA MET A 169 -4.10 1.87 -2.91
C MET A 169 -3.45 1.04 -4.01
N LEU A 170 -4.16 0.03 -4.50
CA LEU A 170 -3.68 -0.77 -5.64
C LEU A 170 -3.49 0.11 -6.87
N ARG A 171 -4.41 1.06 -7.09
CA ARG A 171 -4.30 2.04 -8.18
C ARG A 171 -3.14 3.00 -8.00
N MET A 172 -2.90 3.52 -6.80
CA MET A 172 -1.72 4.35 -6.52
C MET A 172 -0.43 3.58 -6.81
N VAL A 173 -0.34 2.32 -6.39
CA VAL A 173 0.81 1.46 -6.70
C VAL A 173 1.02 1.34 -8.22
N LYS A 174 -0.04 1.04 -8.98
CA LYS A 174 0.03 0.94 -10.45
C LYS A 174 0.42 2.27 -11.11
N GLU A 175 -0.12 3.39 -10.64
CA GLU A 175 0.18 4.74 -11.13
C GLU A 175 1.64 5.11 -10.88
N LEU A 176 2.16 4.80 -9.68
CA LEU A 176 3.54 5.08 -9.29
C LEU A 176 4.58 4.21 -9.98
N GLY A 177 4.19 2.99 -10.37
CA GLY A 177 5.04 2.12 -11.18
C GLY A 177 5.08 2.50 -12.67
N SER A 178 3.98 3.07 -13.16
CA SER A 178 3.87 3.50 -14.56
C SER A 178 4.80 4.68 -14.87
N SER A 179 5.86 4.43 -15.66
CA SER A 179 6.83 5.45 -16.09
C SER A 179 6.16 6.67 -16.75
N GLU A 180 5.07 6.48 -17.51
CA GLU A 180 4.44 7.54 -18.33
C GLU A 180 4.00 8.80 -17.55
N LEU A 181 3.73 8.71 -16.25
CA LEU A 181 3.23 9.84 -15.46
C LEU A 181 4.35 10.62 -14.78
N TYR A 182 5.52 10.01 -14.55
CA TYR A 182 6.61 10.56 -13.75
C TYR A 182 7.95 10.63 -14.50
N GLU A 183 7.95 10.55 -15.83
CA GLU A 183 9.17 10.63 -16.68
C GLU A 183 10.04 11.85 -16.38
N ASP A 184 9.44 12.96 -15.95
CA ASP A 184 10.13 14.23 -15.67
C ASP A 184 10.80 14.27 -14.29
N LEU A 185 10.56 13.28 -13.43
CA LEU A 185 11.10 13.21 -12.07
C LEU A 185 12.38 12.38 -12.02
N THR A 186 13.39 12.89 -11.31
CA THR A 186 14.54 12.08 -10.91
C THR A 186 14.11 10.99 -9.92
N HIS A 187 14.84 9.88 -9.89
CA HIS A 187 14.57 8.77 -8.95
C HIS A 187 14.49 9.22 -7.48
N ALA A 188 15.37 10.14 -7.05
CA ALA A 188 15.35 10.69 -5.70
C ALA A 188 14.09 11.53 -5.41
N GLN A 189 13.61 12.30 -6.39
CA GLN A 189 12.36 13.06 -6.27
C GLN A 189 11.16 12.12 -6.18
N LEU A 190 11.15 11.05 -6.98
CA LEU A 190 10.09 10.05 -6.95
C LEU A 190 10.01 9.35 -5.59
N ILE A 191 11.14 8.92 -5.02
CA ILE A 191 11.21 8.36 -3.66
C ILE A 191 10.66 9.35 -2.63
N SER A 192 11.02 10.63 -2.74
CA SER A 192 10.51 11.68 -1.82
C SER A 192 8.98 11.83 -1.93
N VAL A 193 8.43 11.82 -3.15
CA VAL A 193 6.98 11.86 -3.39
C VAL A 193 6.30 10.64 -2.79
N MET A 194 6.84 9.44 -2.99
CA MET A 194 6.32 8.19 -2.43
C MET A 194 6.31 8.21 -0.91
N SER A 195 7.40 8.68 -0.29
CA SER A 195 7.50 8.76 1.15
C SER A 195 6.48 9.76 1.72
N ARG A 196 6.32 10.92 1.07
CA ARG A 196 5.28 11.89 1.41
C ARG A 196 3.88 11.29 1.28
N LEU A 197 3.60 10.59 0.19
CA LEU A 197 2.32 9.92 -0.05
C LEU A 197 2.02 8.86 1.00
N ALA A 198 3.01 8.05 1.34
CA ALA A 198 2.87 7.05 2.38
C ALA A 198 2.56 7.70 3.73
N GLN A 199 3.16 8.86 4.03
CA GLN A 199 2.82 9.63 5.24
C GLN A 199 1.39 10.16 5.21
N ILE A 200 0.95 10.69 4.07
CA ILE A 200 -0.40 11.21 3.87
C ILE A 200 -1.41 10.09 4.12
N VAL A 201 -1.28 8.95 3.44
CA VAL A 201 -2.18 7.79 3.57
C VAL A 201 -2.21 7.28 5.00
N ALA A 202 -1.04 7.03 5.60
CA ALA A 202 -0.98 6.47 6.94
C ALA A 202 -1.56 7.42 8.01
N SER A 203 -1.62 8.74 7.74
CA SER A 203 -2.21 9.73 8.65
C SER A 203 -3.73 9.85 8.59
N ILE A 204 -4.40 9.17 7.65
CA ILE A 204 -5.85 9.30 7.46
C ILE A 204 -6.64 8.92 8.72
N PRO A 205 -6.39 7.76 9.39
CA PRO A 205 -7.13 7.40 10.59
C PRO A 205 -6.98 8.41 11.73
N ASP A 206 -5.80 9.04 11.83
CA ASP A 206 -5.49 10.05 12.86
C ASP A 206 -6.28 11.35 12.64
N LYS A 207 -6.67 11.64 11.38
CA LYS A 207 -7.36 12.88 10.96
C LYS A 207 -8.87 12.71 10.81
N ALA A 208 -9.35 11.46 10.71
CA ALA A 208 -10.76 11.14 10.63
C ALA A 208 -11.51 11.65 11.86
N SER A 209 -12.74 12.14 11.68
CA SER A 209 -13.59 12.55 12.79
C SER A 209 -14.06 11.34 13.60
N GLN A 210 -14.44 11.58 14.85
CA GLN A 210 -15.06 10.55 15.70
C GLN A 210 -16.40 10.03 15.15
N ARG A 211 -17.04 10.77 14.22
CA ARG A 211 -18.31 10.39 13.57
C ARG A 211 -18.12 9.80 12.17
N ALA A 212 -16.87 9.64 11.74
CA ALA A 212 -16.54 9.05 10.45
C ALA A 212 -17.00 7.59 10.38
N SER A 213 -17.05 7.04 9.17
CA SER A 213 -17.27 5.60 8.98
C SER A 213 -16.26 4.78 9.77
N SER A 214 -16.70 3.68 10.36
CA SER A 214 -15.82 2.73 11.06
C SER A 214 -14.69 2.20 10.16
N SER A 215 -14.87 2.19 8.84
CA SER A 215 -13.83 1.84 7.86
C SER A 215 -12.59 2.75 7.94
N LEU A 216 -12.73 3.99 8.46
CA LEU A 216 -11.62 4.91 8.68
C LEU A 216 -10.99 4.78 10.09
N SER A 217 -11.50 3.87 10.94
CA SER A 217 -10.82 3.51 12.18
C SER A 217 -9.46 2.89 11.87
N SER A 218 -8.45 3.14 12.70
CA SER A 218 -7.07 2.67 12.48
C SER A 218 -7.01 1.18 12.11
N HIS A 219 -7.70 0.33 12.88
CA HIS A 219 -7.71 -1.12 12.66
C HIS A 219 -8.31 -1.52 11.31
N LEU A 220 -9.55 -1.09 10.99
CA LEU A 220 -10.21 -1.48 9.74
C LEU A 220 -9.55 -0.85 8.52
N PHE A 221 -9.09 0.39 8.65
CA PHE A 221 -8.36 1.09 7.61
C PHE A 221 -7.08 0.33 7.24
N PHE A 222 -6.18 0.07 8.20
CA PHE A 222 -4.92 -0.59 7.90
C PHE A 222 -5.10 -2.04 7.45
N LYS A 223 -6.13 -2.75 7.94
CA LYS A 223 -6.51 -4.05 7.40
C LYS A 223 -6.80 -3.98 5.90
N GLN A 224 -7.66 -3.06 5.48
CA GLN A 224 -8.07 -2.94 4.08
C GLN A 224 -6.93 -2.43 3.18
N ILE A 225 -6.15 -1.46 3.65
CA ILE A 225 -4.94 -0.99 2.95
C ILE A 225 -3.96 -2.13 2.74
N THR A 226 -3.69 -2.94 3.77
CA THR A 226 -2.78 -4.08 3.67
C THR A 226 -3.30 -5.11 2.66
N SER A 227 -4.58 -5.47 2.74
CA SER A 227 -5.20 -6.41 1.80
C SER A 227 -5.07 -5.98 0.34
N GLN A 228 -5.29 -4.68 0.04
CA GLN A 228 -5.09 -4.13 -1.30
C GLN A 228 -3.62 -4.15 -1.75
N LEU A 229 -2.67 -3.91 -0.84
CA LEU A 229 -1.24 -3.96 -1.18
C LEU A 229 -0.78 -5.39 -1.43
N LEU A 230 -1.30 -6.36 -0.69
CA LEU A 230 -0.98 -7.78 -0.89
C LEU A 230 -1.56 -8.34 -2.19
N SER A 231 -2.65 -7.78 -2.73
CA SER A 231 -3.18 -8.21 -4.04
C SER A 231 -2.20 -7.94 -5.18
N VAL A 232 -1.26 -6.99 -5.03
CA VAL A 232 -0.17 -6.75 -5.99
C VAL A 232 0.66 -8.01 -6.23
N SER A 233 0.85 -8.84 -5.20
CA SER A 233 1.57 -10.12 -5.34
C SER A 233 0.83 -11.11 -6.24
N ARG A 234 -0.51 -11.08 -6.23
CA ARG A 234 -1.36 -11.97 -7.02
C ARG A 234 -1.44 -11.53 -8.49
N ASP A 235 -1.65 -10.23 -8.73
CA ASP A 235 -1.71 -9.66 -10.10
C ASP A 235 -0.45 -9.99 -10.92
N ARG A 236 0.73 -10.07 -10.26
CA ARG A 236 2.01 -10.44 -10.88
C ARG A 236 2.12 -11.92 -11.29
N THR A 237 1.30 -12.78 -10.69
CA THR A 237 1.23 -14.21 -11.04
C THR A 237 0.41 -14.41 -12.32
N GLU A 238 -0.54 -13.52 -12.61
CA GLU A 238 -1.48 -13.64 -13.73
C GLU A 238 -1.05 -12.91 -15.01
N THR A 239 -0.16 -11.91 -14.93
CA THR A 239 0.23 -11.05 -16.07
C THR A 239 1.33 -11.62 -16.97
N ILE A 240 1.79 -12.85 -16.75
CA ILE A 240 2.82 -13.48 -17.59
C ILE A 240 2.14 -14.30 -18.69
N SER A 241 1.57 -13.59 -19.67
CA SER A 241 1.41 -14.08 -21.04
C SER A 241 2.04 -13.08 -21.99
N ASP A 242 3.21 -13.45 -22.51
CA ASP A 242 3.97 -12.96 -23.67
C ASP A 242 4.32 -11.45 -23.83
N GLU A 243 5.63 -11.23 -24.02
CA GLU A 243 6.34 -10.11 -24.67
C GLU A 243 6.67 -8.78 -23.94
N GLU A 244 6.19 -8.47 -22.74
CA GLU A 244 6.55 -7.17 -22.08
C GLU A 244 7.68 -7.25 -21.02
N SER A 245 8.44 -8.34 -20.94
CA SER A 245 9.33 -8.64 -19.80
C SER A 245 10.58 -7.73 -19.62
N ILE A 246 10.85 -6.81 -20.54
CA ILE A 246 12.06 -5.95 -20.50
C ILE A 246 11.80 -4.60 -19.78
N PHE A 247 10.56 -4.11 -19.74
CA PHE A 247 10.23 -2.81 -19.12
C PHE A 247 10.03 -2.86 -17.59
N TYR A 248 9.84 -4.04 -17.00
CA TYR A 248 9.42 -4.17 -15.60
C TYR A 248 10.55 -4.22 -14.56
N LYS A 249 11.82 -4.35 -14.95
CA LYS A 249 12.89 -4.63 -13.98
C LYS A 249 13.24 -3.44 -13.06
N HIS A 250 13.08 -2.20 -13.52
CA HIS A 250 13.30 -0.98 -12.71
C HIS A 250 12.00 -0.47 -12.04
N ASP A 251 10.84 -0.82 -12.59
CA ASP A 251 9.52 -0.46 -12.05
C ASP A 251 9.20 -1.22 -10.75
N VAL A 252 9.54 -2.51 -10.73
CA VAL A 252 9.31 -3.40 -9.58
C VAL A 252 9.92 -2.88 -8.28
N ASP A 253 11.10 -2.27 -8.33
CA ASP A 253 11.77 -1.71 -7.14
C ASP A 253 10.99 -0.52 -6.60
N THR A 254 10.50 0.35 -7.47
CA THR A 254 9.86 1.61 -7.08
C THR A 254 8.49 1.35 -6.44
N THR A 255 7.73 0.40 -6.99
CA THR A 255 6.50 -0.12 -6.38
C THR A 255 6.76 -0.68 -4.97
N LEU A 256 7.76 -1.55 -4.82
CA LEU A 256 8.06 -2.19 -3.55
C LEU A 256 8.53 -1.18 -2.49
N LEU A 257 9.33 -0.17 -2.89
CA LEU A 257 9.74 0.93 -2.01
C LEU A 257 8.53 1.66 -1.41
N PHE A 258 7.51 1.96 -2.22
CA PHE A 258 6.29 2.59 -1.70
C PHE A 258 5.55 1.68 -0.71
N ILE A 259 5.41 0.38 -1.01
CA ILE A 259 4.77 -0.58 -0.11
C ILE A 259 5.55 -0.71 1.21
N GLY A 260 6.88 -0.81 1.14
CA GLY A 260 7.76 -0.87 2.31
C GLY A 260 7.67 0.38 3.19
N ASP A 261 7.51 1.55 2.59
CA ASP A 261 7.28 2.81 3.31
C ASP A 261 5.91 2.83 4.00
N ILE A 262 4.85 2.30 3.35
CA ILE A 262 3.54 2.15 4.00
C ILE A 262 3.64 1.19 5.19
N PHE A 263 4.25 0.02 5.02
CA PHE A 263 4.43 -0.96 6.10
C PHE A 263 5.16 -0.34 7.30
N SER A 264 6.25 0.38 7.03
CA SER A 264 7.00 1.11 8.07
C SER A 264 6.11 2.06 8.86
N ARG A 265 5.22 2.78 8.18
CA ARG A 265 4.32 3.76 8.81
C ARG A 265 3.17 3.13 9.57
N ILE A 266 2.68 1.97 9.13
CA ILE A 266 1.69 1.17 9.87
C ILE A 266 2.33 0.66 11.17
N CYS A 267 3.55 0.13 11.10
CA CYS A 267 4.29 -0.32 12.27
C CYS A 267 4.57 0.80 13.27
N ARG A 268 4.99 1.98 12.80
CA ARG A 268 5.21 3.14 13.68
C ARG A 268 3.95 3.67 14.36
N ARG A 269 2.76 3.34 13.83
CA ARG A 269 1.47 3.65 14.45
C ARG A 269 0.98 2.56 15.40
N GLY A 270 1.77 1.52 15.63
CA GLY A 270 1.43 0.43 16.53
C GLY A 270 0.41 -0.54 15.96
N SER A 271 0.22 -0.58 14.64
CA SER A 271 -0.72 -1.49 13.96
C SER A 271 -0.01 -2.63 13.22
N SER A 272 1.16 -3.04 13.72
CA SER A 272 1.93 -4.15 13.14
C SER A 272 1.20 -5.49 13.24
N ASP A 273 0.42 -5.69 14.30
CA ASP A 273 -0.44 -6.86 14.49
C ASP A 273 -1.51 -6.95 13.39
N VAL A 274 -2.15 -5.82 13.03
CA VAL A 274 -3.13 -5.73 11.95
C VAL A 274 -2.48 -6.00 10.59
N LEU A 275 -1.32 -5.38 10.33
CA LEU A 275 -0.53 -5.63 9.12
C LEU A 275 -0.25 -7.13 8.95
N LEU A 276 0.22 -7.78 10.02
CA LEU A 276 0.62 -9.17 9.94
C LEU A 276 -0.53 -10.17 9.98
N ALA A 277 -1.67 -9.80 10.56
CA ALA A 277 -2.87 -10.60 10.50
C ALA A 277 -3.33 -10.84 9.06
N GLU A 278 -3.06 -9.89 8.15
CA GLU A 278 -3.32 -10.00 6.71
C GLU A 278 -2.13 -10.58 5.92
N LEU A 279 -0.89 -10.22 6.28
CA LEU A 279 0.32 -10.66 5.57
C LEU A 279 0.64 -12.14 5.76
N VAL A 280 0.60 -12.63 7.00
CA VAL A 280 1.04 -14.00 7.34
C VAL A 280 0.19 -15.08 6.66
N PRO A 281 -1.16 -14.99 6.60
CA PRO A 281 -1.97 -15.95 5.85
C PRO A 281 -1.59 -16.05 4.37
N GLU A 282 -1.35 -14.93 3.71
CA GLU A 282 -1.00 -14.90 2.29
C GLU A 282 0.39 -15.49 2.04
N LEU A 283 1.35 -15.18 2.91
CA LEU A 283 2.69 -15.78 2.86
C LEU A 283 2.63 -17.30 3.07
N LEU A 284 1.91 -17.77 4.09
CA LEU A 284 1.76 -19.20 4.37
C LEU A 284 1.08 -19.92 3.22
N ARG A 285 0.01 -19.36 2.66
CA ARG A 285 -0.67 -19.90 1.48
C ARG A 285 0.30 -20.03 0.29
N HIS A 286 1.13 -19.02 0.07
CA HIS A 286 2.16 -19.05 -0.98
C HIS A 286 3.19 -20.17 -0.76
N VAL A 287 3.73 -20.27 0.45
CA VAL A 287 4.68 -21.32 0.83
C VAL A 287 4.06 -22.71 0.66
N GLN A 288 2.84 -22.91 1.16
CA GLN A 288 2.11 -24.18 1.04
C GLN A 288 1.91 -24.56 -0.41
N ASN A 289 1.50 -23.63 -1.27
CA ASN A 289 1.33 -23.90 -2.70
C ASN A 289 2.62 -24.42 -3.35
N ILE A 290 3.77 -23.80 -3.06
CA ILE A 290 5.08 -24.24 -3.57
C ILE A 290 5.47 -25.61 -3.00
N LEU A 291 5.27 -25.82 -1.69
CA LEU A 291 5.60 -27.10 -1.06
C LEU A 291 4.76 -28.25 -1.61
N THR A 292 3.48 -28.01 -1.94
CA THR A 292 2.61 -29.03 -2.53
C THR A 292 2.88 -29.32 -4.00
N SER A 293 3.53 -28.40 -4.73
CA SER A 293 3.84 -28.58 -6.15
C SER A 293 5.21 -29.21 -6.40
N SER A 294 6.09 -29.26 -5.39
CA SER A 294 7.42 -29.87 -5.52
C SER A 294 7.42 -31.34 -5.12
N ASP A 295 7.74 -32.22 -6.07
CA ASP A 295 7.47 -33.65 -5.93
C ASP A 295 8.52 -34.49 -5.17
N ASP A 296 9.69 -33.99 -4.74
CA ASP A 296 10.52 -34.75 -3.75
C ASP A 296 11.80 -34.08 -3.16
N SER A 297 12.12 -32.83 -3.47
CA SER A 297 13.09 -32.07 -2.65
C SER A 297 12.92 -30.58 -2.86
N VAL A 298 12.40 -29.90 -1.85
CA VAL A 298 12.23 -28.45 -1.87
C VAL A 298 13.60 -27.79 -1.76
N SER A 299 14.08 -27.18 -2.84
CA SER A 299 15.32 -26.40 -2.86
C SER A 299 15.05 -24.91 -2.75
N VAL A 300 16.09 -24.14 -2.40
CA VAL A 300 16.07 -22.67 -2.44
C VAL A 300 15.69 -22.18 -3.84
N ASP A 301 16.20 -22.83 -4.89
CA ASP A 301 15.93 -22.48 -6.28
C ASP A 301 14.44 -22.51 -6.63
N ASN A 302 13.65 -23.41 -6.03
CA ASN A 302 12.20 -23.46 -6.28
C ASN A 302 11.49 -22.19 -5.80
N PHE A 303 11.96 -21.59 -4.70
CA PHE A 303 11.40 -20.34 -4.19
C PHE A 303 11.99 -19.12 -4.91
N GLU A 304 13.27 -19.12 -5.25
CA GLU A 304 13.89 -17.98 -5.94
C GLU A 304 13.46 -17.84 -7.40
N SER A 305 13.17 -18.95 -8.08
CA SER A 305 12.73 -18.97 -9.48
C SER A 305 11.24 -18.67 -9.66
N ASP A 306 10.43 -18.82 -8.60
CA ASP A 306 9.01 -18.51 -8.65
C ASP A 306 8.77 -16.99 -8.75
N SER A 307 7.96 -16.61 -9.74
CA SER A 307 7.63 -15.19 -9.98
C SER A 307 6.78 -14.60 -8.86
N GLY A 308 5.90 -15.41 -8.25
CA GLY A 308 5.10 -15.03 -7.08
C GLY A 308 5.94 -14.74 -5.84
N SER A 309 7.07 -15.41 -5.70
CA SER A 309 8.04 -15.22 -4.62
C SER A 309 8.80 -13.90 -4.71
N GLN A 310 8.90 -13.25 -5.88
CA GLN A 310 9.64 -12.00 -6.04
C GLN A 310 9.10 -10.85 -5.18
N PHE A 311 7.79 -10.84 -4.90
CA PHE A 311 7.23 -9.88 -3.95
C PHE A 311 7.81 -10.12 -2.55
N TRP A 312 7.72 -11.36 -2.06
CA TRP A 312 8.15 -11.73 -0.71
C TRP A 312 9.66 -11.58 -0.50
N LEU A 313 10.45 -11.98 -1.49
CA LEU A 313 11.91 -11.89 -1.49
C LEU A 313 12.44 -10.46 -1.35
N ASN A 314 11.66 -9.47 -1.77
CA ASN A 314 12.12 -8.09 -1.87
C ASN A 314 11.38 -7.13 -0.92
N ILE A 315 10.23 -7.52 -0.35
CA ILE A 315 9.41 -6.60 0.46
C ILE A 315 10.12 -6.12 1.73
N MET A 316 10.83 -7.00 2.46
CA MET A 316 11.55 -6.59 3.67
C MET A 316 12.79 -5.76 3.34
N GLU A 317 13.38 -5.90 2.15
CA GLU A 317 14.48 -5.02 1.70
C GLU A 317 13.98 -3.60 1.42
N ALA A 318 12.72 -3.46 1.01
CA ALA A 318 12.06 -2.18 0.80
C ALA A 318 11.68 -1.46 2.10
N VAL A 319 11.51 -2.17 3.22
CA VAL A 319 11.26 -1.57 4.55
C VAL A 319 12.57 -1.00 5.10
N LYS A 320 12.81 0.30 4.91
CA LYS A 320 14.08 0.94 5.32
C LYS A 320 14.16 1.30 6.81
N ASP A 321 13.04 1.36 7.52
CA ASP A 321 13.01 1.71 8.95
C ASP A 321 13.39 0.51 9.83
N SER A 322 14.54 0.58 10.50
CA SER A 322 15.07 -0.53 11.32
C SER A 322 14.12 -0.94 12.45
N HIS A 323 13.45 0.01 13.10
CA HIS A 323 12.44 -0.28 14.11
C HIS A 323 11.27 -1.08 13.53
N SER A 324 10.81 -0.72 12.34
CA SER A 324 9.72 -1.43 11.66
C SER A 324 10.14 -2.83 11.21
N VAL A 325 11.36 -3.00 10.68
CA VAL A 325 11.91 -4.32 10.35
C VAL A 325 11.92 -5.22 11.58
N GLU A 326 12.40 -4.71 12.71
CA GLU A 326 12.41 -5.46 13.97
C GLU A 326 10.99 -5.84 14.43
N ARG A 327 10.06 -4.88 14.44
CA ARG A 327 8.68 -5.14 14.86
C ARG A 327 7.97 -6.14 13.96
N ILE A 328 8.15 -6.04 12.64
CA ILE A 328 7.60 -6.99 11.68
C ILE A 328 8.19 -8.37 11.94
N SER A 329 9.51 -8.48 12.08
CA SER A 329 10.20 -9.77 12.29
C SER A 329 9.74 -10.47 13.57
N GLU A 330 9.63 -9.74 14.68
CA GLU A 330 9.11 -10.26 15.95
C GLU A 330 7.66 -10.76 15.79
N GLN A 331 6.79 -9.93 15.20
CA GLN A 331 5.37 -10.26 15.07
C GLN A 331 5.13 -11.40 14.07
N ILE A 332 5.97 -11.58 13.05
CA ILE A 332 5.90 -12.73 12.14
C ILE A 332 6.09 -14.02 12.94
N LEU A 333 7.13 -14.09 13.78
CA LEU A 333 7.40 -15.27 14.59
C LEU A 333 6.23 -15.59 15.53
N LEU A 334 5.67 -14.57 16.18
CA LEU A 334 4.53 -14.74 17.09
C LEU A 334 3.25 -15.18 16.36
N GLN A 335 2.97 -14.63 15.18
CA GLN A 335 1.81 -15.01 14.36
C GLN A 335 1.95 -16.41 13.74
N LEU A 336 3.15 -16.81 13.34
CA LEU A 336 3.40 -18.17 12.87
C LEU A 336 3.22 -19.19 14.00
N ALA A 337 3.69 -18.86 15.20
CA ALA A 337 3.50 -19.67 16.40
C ALA A 337 2.01 -19.78 16.78
N SER A 338 1.26 -18.67 16.77
CA SER A 338 -0.18 -18.70 17.10
C SER A 338 -1.02 -19.47 16.08
N ARG A 339 -0.53 -19.58 14.83
CA ARG A 339 -1.14 -20.34 13.75
C ARG A 339 -0.64 -21.79 13.65
N LEU A 340 0.22 -22.23 14.58
CA LEU A 340 0.78 -23.58 14.61
C LEU A 340 1.48 -23.98 13.30
N ALA A 341 2.16 -23.03 12.66
CA ALA A 341 2.93 -23.30 11.45
C ALA A 341 3.99 -24.38 11.71
N SER A 342 4.20 -25.26 10.73
CA SER A 342 5.24 -26.29 10.81
C SER A 342 6.65 -25.68 10.74
N ASP A 343 7.65 -26.46 11.15
CA ASP A 343 9.06 -26.06 11.06
C ASP A 343 9.47 -25.75 9.61
N THR A 344 8.96 -26.53 8.65
CA THR A 344 9.24 -26.36 7.22
C THR A 344 8.58 -25.10 6.68
N GLU A 345 7.29 -24.88 6.95
CA GLU A 345 6.59 -23.67 6.49
C GLU A 345 7.22 -22.41 7.09
N THR A 346 7.61 -22.47 8.36
CA THR A 346 8.23 -21.33 9.04
C THR A 346 9.61 -21.04 8.48
N TYR A 347 10.45 -22.06 8.26
CA TYR A 347 11.76 -21.87 7.65
C TYR A 347 11.65 -21.16 6.30
N TRP A 348 10.77 -21.64 5.41
CA TRP A 348 10.60 -21.05 4.09
C TRP A 348 9.95 -19.66 4.12
N SER A 349 9.04 -19.42 5.07
CA SER A 349 8.49 -18.08 5.32
C SER A 349 9.58 -17.08 5.71
N LEU A 350 10.47 -17.48 6.63
CA LEU A 350 11.61 -16.66 7.05
C LEU A 350 12.63 -16.49 5.93
N HIS A 351 12.89 -17.54 5.15
CA HIS A 351 13.78 -17.49 4.00
C HIS A 351 13.27 -16.54 2.91
N LEU A 352 11.98 -16.62 2.56
CA LEU A 352 11.36 -15.71 1.61
C LEU A 352 11.46 -14.26 2.06
N LEU A 353 11.18 -13.96 3.33
CA LEU A 353 11.20 -12.56 3.79
C LEU A 353 12.59 -12.01 4.08
N PHE A 354 13.50 -12.85 4.61
CA PHE A 354 14.76 -12.39 5.19
C PHE A 354 16.00 -12.99 4.54
N GLY A 355 15.92 -14.05 3.73
CA GLY A 355 17.09 -14.76 3.17
C GLY A 355 18.10 -13.83 2.51
N LYS A 356 17.67 -13.08 1.47
CA LYS A 356 18.52 -12.09 0.77
C LYS A 356 19.11 -11.04 1.71
N ASN A 357 18.30 -10.57 2.65
CA ASN A 357 18.66 -9.51 3.59
C ASN A 357 19.62 -10.00 4.69
N PHE A 358 19.51 -11.25 5.10
CA PHE A 358 20.33 -11.87 6.13
C PHE A 358 21.78 -12.07 5.65
N GLU A 359 21.98 -12.38 4.38
CA GLU A 359 23.31 -12.47 3.76
C GLU A 359 23.97 -11.10 3.66
N LYS A 360 23.22 -10.08 3.21
CA LYS A 360 23.74 -8.74 2.91
C LYS A 360 23.88 -7.82 4.12
N SER A 361 23.00 -7.94 5.13
CA SER A 361 22.87 -6.96 6.21
C SER A 361 23.28 -7.53 7.57
N PRO A 362 24.44 -7.10 8.13
CA PRO A 362 24.86 -7.49 9.47
C PRO A 362 23.82 -7.14 10.55
N SER A 363 23.08 -6.05 10.37
CA SER A 363 22.05 -5.61 11.33
C SER A 363 20.91 -6.61 11.47
N ILE A 364 20.53 -7.29 10.39
CA ILE A 364 19.45 -8.29 10.42
C ILE A 364 19.97 -9.57 11.07
N ARG A 365 21.21 -9.97 10.82
CA ARG A 365 21.85 -11.08 11.54
C ARG A 365 21.91 -10.83 13.04
N TYR A 366 22.38 -9.65 13.43
CA TYR A 366 22.43 -9.21 14.83
C TYR A 366 21.03 -9.20 15.48
N MET A 367 20.01 -8.75 14.75
CA MET A 367 18.63 -8.75 15.24
C MET A 367 18.12 -10.16 15.55
N PHE A 368 18.32 -11.13 14.65
CA PHE A 368 17.88 -12.51 14.89
C PHE A 368 18.70 -13.22 15.97
N VAL A 369 20.03 -13.17 15.88
CA VAL A 369 20.93 -13.93 16.76
C VAL A 369 21.10 -13.23 18.11
N ASP A 370 21.50 -11.96 18.12
CA ASP A 370 21.78 -11.31 19.40
C ASP A 370 20.49 -10.84 20.06
N LYS A 371 19.61 -10.15 19.33
CA LYS A 371 18.44 -9.52 19.98
C LYS A 371 17.31 -10.51 20.27
N PHE A 372 16.86 -11.27 19.27
CA PHE A 372 15.69 -12.14 19.44
C PHE A 372 16.02 -13.43 20.18
N LEU A 373 17.13 -14.07 19.85
CA LEU A 373 17.49 -15.33 20.49
C LEU A 373 17.98 -15.14 21.94
N LEU A 374 18.78 -14.10 22.22
CA LEU A 374 19.34 -13.90 23.57
C LEU A 374 18.40 -13.10 24.47
N TRP A 375 17.86 -11.98 24.01
CA TRP A 375 17.27 -10.96 24.90
C TRP A 375 15.74 -10.90 24.88
N LYS A 376 15.07 -11.50 23.89
CA LYS A 376 13.63 -11.35 23.71
C LYS A 376 12.83 -12.53 24.25
N VAL A 377 11.71 -12.24 24.92
CA VAL A 377 10.76 -13.26 25.40
C VAL A 377 9.93 -13.76 24.22
N LEU A 378 10.25 -14.95 23.73
CA LEU A 378 9.54 -15.61 22.63
C LEU A 378 9.17 -17.05 22.99
N PRO A 379 8.08 -17.60 22.41
CA PRO A 379 7.76 -19.02 22.53
C PRO A 379 8.94 -19.92 22.12
N LEU A 380 9.04 -21.09 22.75
CA LEU A 380 10.14 -22.04 22.49
C LEU A 380 10.26 -22.43 21.01
N CYS A 381 9.13 -22.59 20.31
CA CYS A 381 9.11 -22.88 18.87
C CYS A 381 9.80 -21.77 18.06
N CYS A 382 9.59 -20.50 18.43
CA CYS A 382 10.24 -19.36 17.76
C CYS A 382 11.75 -19.38 17.94
N LEU A 383 12.24 -19.69 19.15
CA LEU A 383 13.68 -19.81 19.41
C LEU A 383 14.30 -20.93 18.57
N ARG A 384 13.62 -22.08 18.48
CA ARG A 384 14.03 -23.19 17.61
C ARG A 384 14.07 -22.77 16.14
N TRP A 385 13.07 -22.02 15.66
CA TRP A 385 13.05 -21.52 14.28
C TRP A 385 14.17 -20.51 14.01
N ILE A 386 14.47 -19.62 14.96
CA ILE A 386 15.59 -18.69 14.86
C ILE A 386 16.91 -19.45 14.76
N LEU A 387 17.13 -20.47 15.59
CA LEU A 387 18.32 -21.32 15.50
C LEU A 387 18.42 -22.00 14.13
N GLN A 388 17.31 -22.55 13.64
CA GLN A 388 17.27 -23.22 12.35
C GLN A 388 17.59 -22.25 11.19
N PHE A 389 16.96 -21.08 11.18
CA PHE A 389 17.08 -20.09 10.11
C PHE A 389 18.40 -19.32 10.17
N ALA A 390 18.74 -18.75 11.32
CA ALA A 390 19.83 -17.78 11.44
C ALA A 390 21.19 -18.40 11.78
N VAL A 391 21.20 -19.51 12.53
CA VAL A 391 22.45 -20.16 12.99
C VAL A 391 22.82 -21.33 12.11
N LEU A 392 21.88 -22.26 11.93
CA LEU A 392 22.09 -23.46 11.11
C LEU A 392 21.99 -23.17 9.60
N GLN A 393 21.17 -22.19 9.22
CA GLN A 393 20.93 -21.78 7.82
C GLN A 393 20.59 -22.97 6.90
N CYS A 394 19.82 -23.93 7.41
CA CYS A 394 19.42 -25.11 6.64
C CYS A 394 17.93 -25.43 6.85
N PRO A 395 17.22 -25.95 5.84
CA PRO A 395 15.83 -26.36 5.99
C PRO A 395 15.72 -27.63 6.85
N PRO A 396 14.62 -27.84 7.62
CA PRO A 396 14.46 -28.97 8.54
C PRO A 396 14.55 -30.36 7.88
N ILE A 397 14.28 -30.47 6.57
CA ILE A 397 14.23 -31.73 5.80
C ILE A 397 15.56 -31.98 5.06
N ALA A 398 16.56 -31.09 5.17
CA ALA A 398 17.87 -31.36 4.60
C ALA A 398 18.54 -32.50 5.39
N ASN A 399 18.41 -33.73 4.89
CA ASN A 399 19.15 -34.93 5.33
C ASN A 399 20.68 -34.82 5.16
N GLN A 400 21.19 -33.61 4.92
CA GLN A 400 22.60 -33.31 4.76
C GLN A 400 22.96 -32.19 5.74
N LEU A 401 23.29 -32.59 6.98
CA LEU A 401 24.28 -31.83 7.74
C LEU A 401 25.54 -31.80 6.86
N THR A 402 25.79 -30.71 6.15
CA THR A 402 27.10 -30.43 5.57
C THR A 402 28.08 -30.27 6.71
N LYS A 403 28.66 -31.40 7.13
CA LYS A 403 29.63 -31.56 8.23
C LYS A 403 30.81 -30.63 7.98
N GLY A 404 31.00 -29.64 8.85
CA GLY A 404 32.17 -28.78 8.84
C GLY A 404 31.91 -27.41 9.46
N HIS A 405 31.41 -26.47 8.66
CA HIS A 405 31.28 -25.06 9.04
C HIS A 405 30.16 -24.75 10.05
N SER A 406 29.04 -25.47 10.00
CA SER A 406 27.86 -25.16 10.84
C SER A 406 28.09 -25.49 12.32
N THR A 407 28.95 -26.46 12.61
CA THR A 407 29.20 -26.96 13.97
C THR A 407 29.95 -25.95 14.83
N GLU A 408 30.97 -25.27 14.28
CA GLU A 408 31.72 -24.25 15.02
C GLU A 408 30.86 -23.02 15.33
N ILE A 409 30.07 -22.56 14.36
CA ILE A 409 29.13 -21.44 14.53
C ILE A 409 28.05 -21.78 15.55
N LEU A 410 27.52 -23.01 15.51
CA LEU A 410 26.55 -23.48 16.49
C LEU A 410 27.16 -23.56 17.89
N VAL A 411 28.36 -24.13 18.04
CA VAL A 411 29.05 -24.23 19.34
C VAL A 411 29.32 -22.84 19.91
N ASP A 412 29.84 -21.91 19.10
CA ASP A 412 30.09 -20.53 19.54
C ASP A 412 28.78 -19.79 19.89
N THR A 413 27.71 -20.02 19.12
CA THR A 413 26.39 -19.44 19.44
C THR A 413 25.81 -20.04 20.73
N VAL A 414 25.94 -21.34 20.94
CA VAL A 414 25.51 -22.03 22.17
C VAL A 414 26.35 -21.56 23.37
N GLN A 415 27.66 -21.36 23.22
CA GLN A 415 28.51 -20.80 24.28
C GLN A 415 28.13 -19.36 24.62
N ARG A 416 27.81 -18.54 23.62
CA ARG A 416 27.30 -17.17 23.82
C ARG A 416 25.92 -17.17 24.49
N LEU A 417 25.01 -18.05 24.07
CA LEU A 417 23.71 -18.26 24.73
C LEU A 417 23.88 -18.64 26.20
N VAL A 418 24.70 -19.66 26.48
CA VAL A 418 24.96 -20.12 27.85
C VAL A 418 25.59 -19.03 28.71
N SER A 419 26.54 -18.26 28.18
CA SER A 419 27.18 -17.19 28.95
C SER A 419 26.23 -16.02 29.26
N VAL A 420 25.39 -15.61 28.31
CA VAL A 420 24.38 -14.56 28.53
C VAL A 420 23.29 -15.05 29.47
N TRP A 421 22.79 -16.26 29.27
CA TRP A 421 21.70 -16.81 30.08
C TRP A 421 22.14 -17.22 31.49
N ALA A 422 23.41 -17.54 31.70
CA ALA A 422 23.99 -17.76 33.03
C ALA A 422 24.34 -16.46 33.77
N SER A 423 24.24 -15.30 33.12
CA SER A 423 24.52 -14.01 33.76
C SER A 423 23.44 -13.66 34.78
N GLN A 424 23.86 -13.12 35.92
CA GLN A 424 22.97 -12.75 37.02
C GLN A 424 21.94 -11.69 36.60
N ASP A 425 22.33 -10.76 35.73
CA ASP A 425 21.46 -9.71 35.18
C ASP A 425 20.34 -10.30 34.31
N PHE A 426 20.64 -11.35 33.53
CA PHE A 426 19.65 -12.04 32.71
C PHE A 426 18.69 -12.85 33.58
N ILE A 427 19.20 -13.64 34.53
CA ILE A 427 18.36 -14.46 35.43
C ILE A 427 17.38 -13.58 36.24
N GLN A 428 17.80 -12.38 36.65
CA GLN A 428 16.96 -11.46 37.41
C GLN A 428 15.91 -10.71 36.56
N SER A 429 16.15 -10.52 35.26
CA SER A 429 15.26 -9.77 34.36
C SER A 429 14.33 -10.65 33.52
N THR A 430 14.54 -11.97 33.54
CA THR A 430 13.89 -12.94 32.65
C THR A 430 12.69 -13.63 33.34
N PRO A 431 11.51 -13.69 32.70
CA PRO A 431 10.35 -14.45 33.19
C PRO A 431 10.67 -15.94 33.42
N THR A 432 10.04 -16.56 34.41
CA THR A 432 10.27 -17.97 34.80
C THR A 432 10.09 -18.95 33.64
N GLU A 433 9.19 -18.65 32.70
CA GLU A 433 8.95 -19.44 31.48
C GLU A 433 10.19 -19.53 30.57
N GLN A 434 10.96 -18.44 30.46
CA GLN A 434 12.22 -18.43 29.71
C GLN A 434 13.32 -19.20 30.45
N GLN A 435 13.39 -19.12 31.78
CA GLN A 435 14.36 -19.88 32.58
C GLN A 435 14.17 -21.40 32.41
N VAL A 436 12.92 -21.86 32.31
CA VAL A 436 12.59 -23.27 32.04
C VAL A 436 13.00 -23.68 30.61
N CYS A 437 12.75 -22.82 29.61
CA CYS A 437 13.18 -23.07 28.23
C CYS A 437 14.71 -23.18 28.11
N ILE A 438 15.44 -22.33 28.84
CA ILE A 438 16.91 -22.30 28.88
C ILE A 438 17.47 -23.60 29.47
N LEU A 439 16.90 -24.04 30.59
CA LEU A 439 17.27 -25.32 31.22
C LEU A 439 16.99 -26.50 30.28
N THR A 440 15.88 -26.46 29.55
CA THR A 440 15.51 -27.51 28.58
C THR A 440 16.44 -27.51 27.36
N PHE A 441 16.84 -26.33 26.86
CA PHE A 441 17.79 -26.20 25.76
C PHE A 441 19.20 -26.64 26.15
N GLN A 442 19.70 -26.26 27.33
CA GLN A 442 20.95 -26.79 27.87
C GLN A 442 20.92 -28.31 27.98
N PHE A 443 19.79 -28.89 28.38
CA PHE A 443 19.63 -30.35 28.50
C PHE A 443 19.56 -31.06 27.14
N LEU A 444 19.06 -30.39 26.09
CA LEU A 444 19.02 -30.92 24.71
C LEU A 444 20.36 -30.77 23.97
N CYS A 445 21.20 -29.83 24.39
CA CYS A 445 22.54 -29.60 23.84
C CYS A 445 23.68 -30.29 24.62
N SER A 446 23.38 -30.88 25.79
CA SER A 446 24.29 -31.74 26.57
C SER A 446 24.09 -33.20 26.18
#